data_AF-A0A7D5T7Y4-F1
#
_entry.id   AF-A0A7D5T7Y4-F1
#
_cell.length_a   1.000
_cell.length_b   1.000
_cell.length_c   1.000
_cell.angle_alpha   90.00
_cell.angle_beta   90.00
_cell.angle_gamma   90.00
#
_symmetry.space_group_name_H-M   'P 1'
#
loop_
_entity.id
_entity.type
_entity.pdbx_description
1 polymer ?
#
loop_
_entity_poly.entity_id
_entity_poly.type
_entity_poly.pdbx_seq_one_letter_code
_entity_poly.pdbx_strand_id
1 'polypeptide(L)'
;MDDAEKWREVGRKAVGMELEDARYDVESALYAITVDTMFRGGDPTADQVKEARMALNLAHRILEEYVAPAAGCEPWGDPVPDMPYGRAKEVYHLE
;
A
#
# COMPACT_ATOMS: atom_id res chain seq x y z
N MET A 1 7.92 3.95 -32.74
CA MET A 1 8.12 4.11 -31.30
C MET A 1 9.61 4.30 -31.05
N ASP A 2 10.00 5.50 -30.62
CA ASP A 2 11.39 5.76 -30.20
C ASP A 2 11.69 5.01 -28.88
N ASP A 3 12.96 4.86 -28.53
CA ASP A 3 13.33 4.12 -27.32
C ASP A 3 12.82 4.80 -26.04
N ALA A 4 12.64 6.12 -26.04
CA ALA A 4 12.10 6.84 -24.89
C ALA A 4 10.61 6.53 -24.67
N GLU A 5 9.83 6.36 -25.73
CA GLU A 5 8.43 5.97 -25.68
C GLU A 5 8.26 4.53 -25.19
N LYS A 6 9.15 3.62 -25.61
CA LYS A 6 9.20 2.24 -25.06
C LYS A 6 9.48 2.26 -23.55
N TRP A 7 10.47 3.05 -23.11
CA TRP A 7 10.79 3.16 -21.69
C TRP A 7 9.64 3.76 -20.87
N ARG A 8 8.93 4.76 -21.40
CA ARG A 8 7.72 5.29 -20.75
C ARG A 8 6.61 4.23 -20.65
N GLU A 9 6.43 3.40 -21.67
CA GLU A 9 5.46 2.30 -21.63
C GLU A 9 5.83 1.25 -20.58
N VAL A 10 7.10 0.83 -20.55
CA VAL A 10 7.61 -0.11 -19.54
C VAL A 10 7.43 0.45 -18.13
N GLY A 11 7.74 1.73 -17.91
CA GLY A 11 7.55 2.39 -16.61
C GLY A 11 6.08 2.38 -16.16
N ARG A 12 5.14 2.71 -17.05
CA ARG A 12 3.70 2.63 -16.74
C ARG A 12 3.24 1.22 -16.39
N LYS A 13 3.76 0.19 -17.09
CA LYS A 13 3.45 -1.20 -16.79
C LYS A 13 4.00 -1.64 -15.43
N ALA A 14 5.25 -1.27 -15.12
CA ALA A 14 5.87 -1.57 -13.84
C ALA A 14 5.07 -0.98 -12.67
N VAL A 15 4.76 0.32 -12.72
CA VAL A 15 3.92 0.99 -11.70
C VAL A 15 2.53 0.37 -11.62
N GLY A 16 1.93 0.01 -12.76
CA GLY A 16 0.64 -0.66 -12.80
C GLY A 16 0.64 -2.01 -12.08
N MET A 17 1.68 -2.82 -12.27
CA MET A 17 1.85 -4.11 -11.59
C MET A 17 2.06 -3.92 -10.08
N GLU A 18 2.91 -2.98 -9.67
CA GLU A 18 3.15 -2.71 -8.24
C GLU A 18 1.88 -2.24 -7.52
N LEU A 19 1.10 -1.36 -8.17
CA LEU A 19 -0.17 -0.90 -7.61
C LEU A 19 -1.22 -2.01 -7.56
N GLU A 20 -1.24 -2.91 -8.54
CA GLU A 20 -2.12 -4.07 -8.56
C GLU A 20 -1.81 -5.03 -7.40
N ASP A 21 -0.54 -5.36 -7.19
CA ASP A 21 -0.10 -6.20 -6.07
C ASP A 21 -0.48 -5.54 -4.72
N ALA A 22 -0.20 -4.25 -4.55
CA ALA A 22 -0.58 -3.51 -3.35
C ALA A 22 -2.11 -3.46 -3.14
N ARG A 23 -2.90 -3.40 -4.21
CA ARG A 23 -4.37 -3.49 -4.14
C ARG A 23 -4.81 -4.84 -3.59
N TYR A 24 -4.20 -5.94 -4.05
CA TYR A 24 -4.50 -7.27 -3.54
C TYR A 24 -4.10 -7.43 -2.06
N ASP A 25 -2.97 -6.86 -1.65
CA ASP A 25 -2.55 -6.88 -0.23
C ASP A 25 -3.54 -6.13 0.67
N VAL A 26 -4.00 -4.96 0.24
CA VAL A 26 -5.03 -4.20 0.97
C VAL A 26 -6.33 -4.98 1.06
N GLU A 27 -6.79 -5.55 -0.07
CA GLU A 27 -8.01 -6.36 -0.11
C GLU A 27 -7.91 -7.55 0.85
N SER A 28 -6.80 -8.29 0.82
CA SER A 28 -6.58 -9.45 1.69
C SER A 28 -6.55 -9.06 3.17
N ALA A 29 -5.81 -8.01 3.54
CA ALA A 29 -5.69 -7.58 4.93
C ALA A 29 -7.02 -7.07 5.49
N LEU A 30 -7.79 -6.32 4.71
CA LEU A 30 -9.12 -5.85 5.12
C LEU A 30 -10.15 -6.99 5.14
N TYR A 31 -10.04 -7.99 4.25
CA TYR A 31 -10.90 -9.17 4.27
C TYR A 31 -10.70 -9.97 5.56
N ALA A 32 -9.46 -10.16 6.00
CA ALA A 32 -9.15 -10.87 7.25
C ALA A 32 -9.79 -10.19 8.48
N ILE A 33 -9.82 -8.86 8.51
CA ILE A 33 -10.51 -8.08 9.56
C ILE A 33 -12.02 -8.24 9.43
N THR A 34 -12.57 -7.93 8.25
CA THR A 34 -14.02 -7.77 8.09
C THR A 34 -14.76 -9.11 8.06
N VAL A 35 -14.30 -10.07 7.25
CA VAL A 35 -15.01 -11.33 7.02
C VAL A 35 -14.53 -12.43 7.97
N ASP A 36 -13.22 -12.58 8.14
CA ASP A 36 -12.71 -13.67 8.96
C ASP A 36 -12.84 -13.40 10.47
N THR A 37 -12.92 -12.13 10.88
CA THR A 37 -12.99 -11.74 12.29
C THR A 37 -14.33 -11.12 12.66
N MET A 38 -14.63 -9.91 12.16
CA MET A 38 -15.80 -9.15 12.59
C MET A 38 -17.12 -9.82 12.22
N PHE A 39 -17.23 -10.33 10.99
CA PHE A 39 -18.44 -11.03 10.54
C PHE A 39 -18.73 -12.30 11.36
N ARG A 40 -17.70 -12.91 11.96
CA ARG A 40 -17.82 -14.07 12.85
C ARG A 40 -18.05 -13.69 14.32
N GLY A 41 -18.20 -12.41 14.62
CA GLY A 41 -18.45 -11.90 15.97
C GLY A 41 -17.20 -11.72 16.84
N GLY A 42 -16.01 -11.76 16.25
CA GLY A 42 -14.74 -11.45 16.93
C GLY A 42 -14.37 -9.97 16.82
N ASP A 43 -13.48 -9.53 17.71
CA ASP A 43 -12.86 -8.20 17.63
C ASP A 43 -11.50 -8.28 16.89
N PRO A 44 -11.16 -7.29 16.04
CA PRO A 44 -9.86 -7.26 15.37
C PRO A 44 -8.68 -7.19 16.35
N THR A 45 -7.62 -7.93 16.04
CA THR A 45 -6.37 -7.90 16.83
C THR A 45 -5.47 -6.74 16.43
N ALA A 46 -4.53 -6.37 17.30
CA ALA A 46 -3.51 -5.36 17.00
C ALA A 46 -2.67 -5.74 15.76
N ASP A 47 -2.36 -7.03 15.60
CA ASP A 47 -1.61 -7.53 14.44
C ASP A 47 -2.39 -7.38 13.14
N GLN A 48 -3.70 -7.69 13.14
CA GLN A 48 -4.54 -7.49 11.95
C GLN A 48 -4.60 -6.02 11.55
N VAL A 49 -4.77 -5.12 12.53
CA VAL A 49 -4.76 -3.67 12.27
C VAL A 49 -3.40 -3.21 11.75
N LYS A 50 -2.31 -3.76 12.28
CA LYS A 50 -0.95 -3.46 11.81
C LYS A 50 -0.74 -3.88 10.36
N GLU A 51 -1.09 -5.11 9.99
CA GLU A 51 -0.96 -5.60 8.60
C GLU A 51 -1.80 -4.77 7.64
N ALA A 52 -3.06 -4.45 8.00
CA ALA A 52 -3.90 -3.58 7.19
C ALA A 52 -3.30 -2.18 7.01
N ARG A 53 -2.74 -1.58 8.08
CA ARG A 53 -2.04 -0.30 7.99
C ARG A 53 -0.83 -0.38 7.07
N MET A 54 -0.04 -1.45 7.14
CA MET A 54 1.13 -1.63 6.28
C MET A 54 0.74 -1.76 4.80
N ALA A 55 -0.29 -2.55 4.49
CA ALA A 55 -0.81 -2.67 3.13
C ALA A 55 -1.35 -1.34 2.60
N LEU A 56 -2.15 -0.62 3.38
CA LEU A 56 -2.68 0.70 3.02
C LEU A 56 -1.56 1.72 2.78
N ASN A 57 -0.53 1.71 3.64
CA ASN A 57 0.62 2.58 3.52
C ASN A 57 1.45 2.30 2.26
N LEU A 58 1.61 1.02 1.88
CA LEU A 58 2.29 0.67 0.62
C LEU A 58 1.50 1.17 -0.60
N ALA A 59 0.19 0.88 -0.65
CA ALA A 59 -0.67 1.34 -1.73
C ALA A 59 -0.70 2.87 -1.84
N HIS A 60 -0.78 3.57 -0.70
CA HIS A 60 -0.76 5.02 -0.64
C HIS A 60 0.57 5.58 -1.19
N ARG A 61 1.72 5.02 -0.80
CA ARG A 61 3.01 5.47 -1.34
C ARG A 61 3.12 5.31 -2.84
N ILE A 62 2.75 4.15 -3.38
CA ILE A 62 2.81 3.92 -4.83
C ILE A 62 1.91 4.92 -5.57
N LEU A 63 0.72 5.20 -5.02
CA LEU A 63 -0.21 6.17 -5.58
C LEU A 63 0.39 7.59 -5.58
N GLU A 64 0.91 8.06 -4.45
CA GLU A 64 1.41 9.43 -4.31
C GLU A 64 2.77 9.66 -5.00
N GLU A 65 3.65 8.65 -5.03
CA GLU A 65 4.98 8.79 -5.63
C GLU A 65 4.97 8.65 -7.15
N TYR A 66 4.15 7.76 -7.70
CA TYR A 66 4.22 7.40 -9.13
C TYR A 66 2.98 7.79 -9.93
N VAL A 67 1.79 7.72 -9.34
CA VAL A 67 0.53 7.89 -10.07
C VAL A 67 0.03 9.33 -10.01
N ALA A 68 -0.04 9.92 -8.82
CA ALA A 68 -0.54 11.27 -8.60
C ALA A 68 0.26 12.34 -9.40
N PRO A 69 1.62 12.29 -9.43
CA PRO A 69 2.39 13.26 -10.21
C PRO A 69 2.16 13.11 -11.72
N ALA A 70 1.99 11.88 -12.20
CA ALA A 70 1.68 11.62 -13.61
C ALA A 70 0.28 12.15 -14.01
N ALA A 71 -0.65 12.23 -13.06
CA ALA A 71 -1.96 12.84 -13.23
C ALA A 71 -1.98 14.37 -12.99
N GLY A 72 -0.86 14.96 -12.54
CA GLY A 72 -0.78 16.38 -12.17
C GLY A 72 -1.52 16.72 -10.88
N CYS A 73 -1.70 15.74 -10.00
CA CYS A 73 -2.30 15.92 -8.68
C CYS A 73 -1.25 16.38 -7.66
N GLU A 74 -1.64 17.30 -6.77
CA GLU A 74 -0.86 17.62 -5.57
C GLU A 74 -0.94 16.45 -4.58
N PRO A 75 0.13 16.18 -3.81
CA PRO A 75 0.14 15.09 -2.85
C PRO A 75 -0.95 15.24 -1.79
N TRP A 76 -1.60 14.13 -1.42
CA TRP A 76 -2.60 14.17 -0.37
C TRP A 76 -2.03 13.83 1.01
N GLY A 77 -1.88 14.88 1.82
CA GLY A 77 -1.43 14.75 3.21
C GLY A 77 0.09 14.58 3.32
N ASP A 78 0.54 14.20 4.51
CA ASP A 78 1.97 14.02 4.77
C ASP A 78 2.48 12.71 4.15
N PRO A 79 3.73 12.67 3.66
CA PRO A 79 4.34 11.46 3.13
C PRO A 79 4.29 10.33 4.14
N VAL A 80 3.86 9.15 3.69
CA VAL A 80 3.88 7.94 4.50
C VAL A 80 5.34 7.47 4.62
N PRO A 81 5.87 7.28 5.84
CA PRO A 81 7.25 6.85 6.01
C PRO A 81 7.50 5.48 5.37
N ASP A 82 8.59 5.36 4.62
CA ASP A 82 9.10 4.07 4.18
C ASP A 82 9.76 3.36 5.38
N MET A 83 9.00 2.45 5.99
CA MET A 83 9.48 1.65 7.11
C MET A 83 9.84 0.25 6.60
N PRO A 84 11.13 -0.15 6.62
CA PRO A 84 11.53 -1.50 6.29
C PRO A 84 10.80 -2.50 7.20
N TYR A 85 10.31 -3.61 6.62
CA TYR A 85 9.51 -4.64 7.32
C TYR A 85 10.09 -5.10 8.67
N GLY A 86 11.43 -5.13 8.82
CA GLY A 86 12.10 -5.47 10.08
C GLY A 86 12.01 -4.40 11.17
N ARG A 87 11.97 -3.11 10.82
CA ARG A 87 11.96 -1.97 11.76
C ARG A 87 10.57 -1.49 12.15
N ALA A 88 9.52 -1.85 11.40
CA ALA A 88 8.14 -1.57 11.79
C ALA A 88 7.82 -2.15 13.18
N LYS A 89 8.46 -3.25 13.58
CA LYS A 89 8.30 -3.84 14.92
C LYS A 89 8.86 -2.96 16.06
N GLU A 90 9.88 -2.14 15.78
CA GLU A 90 10.54 -1.27 16.76
C GLU A 90 9.83 0.08 16.92
N VAL A 91 9.26 0.63 15.84
CA VAL A 91 8.65 1.97 15.84
C VAL A 91 7.24 2.00 16.45
N TYR A 92 6.49 0.89 16.38
CA TYR A 92 5.15 0.86 16.96
C TYR A 92 5.09 0.64 18.48
N HIS A 93 6.24 0.54 19.19
CA HIS A 93 6.35 0.43 20.66
C HIS A 93 5.16 -0.30 21.32
N LEU A 94 4.89 -1.53 20.87
CA LEU A 94 3.91 -2.40 21.52
C LEU A 94 4.67 -3.18 22.61
N GLU A 95 4.49 -2.76 23.86
CA GLU A 95 4.67 -3.65 25.02
C GLU A 95 3.61 -4.76 25.01
#